data_AF-A0A4Q2UR67-F1
#
_entry.id   AF-A0A4Q2UR67-F1
#
_cell.length_a   1.000
_cell.length_b   1.000
_cell.length_c   1.000
_cell.angle_alpha   90.00
_cell.angle_beta   90.00
_cell.angle_gamma   90.00
#
_symmetry.space_group_name_H-M   'P 1'
#
loop_
_entity.id
_entity.type
_entity.pdbx_description
1 polymer ?
#
loop_
_entity_poly.entity_id
_entity_poly.type
_entity_poly.pdbx_seq_one_letter_code
_entity_poly.pdbx_strand_id
1 'polypeptide(L)'
;QHPDDYYGTPDAEERRPDPDEFEEEFHEPELLEEDWLELARQLPDCPPSQEAIYLLGRRDIDIRYDWTPHVGRYADPGIVQGDYWRHFIEQHRLYMDVEDLPLDVRDTLNPEQRVVYDTFIGHFQSGSEEQILLHVDGGGGTGKSYMIKVLSSHLQRLA
;
A
#
# COMPACT_ATOMS: atom_id res chain seq x y z
N GLN A 1 5.22 19.14 30.71
CA GLN A 1 5.50 17.71 30.49
C GLN A 1 4.28 17.16 29.79
N HIS A 2 4.46 16.67 28.56
CA HIS A 2 3.39 15.93 27.89
C HIS A 2 3.20 14.60 28.63
N PRO A 3 1.96 14.06 28.70
CA PRO A 3 1.76 12.68 29.14
C PRO A 3 2.62 11.76 28.26
N ASP A 4 3.18 10.72 28.86
CA ASP A 4 4.01 9.73 28.17
C ASP A 4 3.20 9.10 27.04
N ASP A 5 3.54 9.45 25.80
CA ASP A 5 2.84 9.02 24.60
C ASP A 5 3.50 7.79 23.96
N TYR A 6 4.42 7.12 24.69
CA TYR A 6 5.14 5.92 24.24
C TYR A 6 6.15 6.17 23.10
N TYR A 7 6.23 7.38 22.54
CA TYR A 7 7.10 7.73 21.41
C TYR A 7 8.33 8.55 21.83
N GLY A 8 8.73 8.44 23.10
CA GLY A 8 9.98 9.00 23.62
C GLY A 8 9.86 10.45 24.09
N THR A 9 10.85 10.89 24.86
CA THR A 9 10.95 12.29 25.28
C THR A 9 11.41 13.14 24.10
N PRO A 10 10.74 14.26 23.80
CA PRO A 10 11.19 15.17 22.75
C PRO A 10 12.50 15.83 23.18
N ASP A 11 13.61 15.18 22.88
CA ASP A 11 14.94 15.71 23.10
C ASP A 11 15.24 16.74 22.01
N ALA A 12 15.57 17.96 22.43
CA ALA A 12 15.66 19.11 21.54
C ALA A 12 16.99 19.17 20.76
N GLU A 13 17.95 18.31 21.08
CA GLU A 13 19.34 18.41 20.62
C GLU A 13 19.62 17.63 19.31
N GLU A 14 18.79 16.65 18.92
CA GLU A 14 18.97 15.85 17.69
C GLU A 14 17.96 16.19 16.59
N ARG A 15 17.71 17.48 16.34
CA ARG A 15 16.80 17.94 15.25
C ARG A 15 17.40 17.85 13.85
N ARG A 16 18.31 16.90 13.61
CA ARG A 16 18.75 16.59 12.25
C ARG A 16 18.02 15.33 11.84
N PRO A 17 17.42 15.31 10.65
CA PRO A 17 16.77 14.10 10.22
C PRO A 17 17.86 13.04 10.00
N ASP A 18 17.70 11.86 10.60
CA ASP A 18 18.67 10.75 10.50
C ASP A 18 19.05 10.48 9.04
N PRO A 19 20.20 9.94 8.67
CA PRO A 19 20.39 9.53 7.28
C PRO A 19 19.31 8.50 6.90
N ASP A 20 18.47 8.82 5.90
CA ASP A 20 17.58 7.81 5.28
C ASP A 20 18.45 6.89 4.46
N GLU A 21 19.00 5.87 5.09
CA GLU A 21 19.44 4.70 4.36
C GLU A 21 18.17 3.90 4.04
N PHE A 22 17.86 3.73 2.75
CA PHE A 22 16.84 2.76 2.36
C PHE A 22 17.28 1.42 2.95
N GLU A 23 16.51 0.92 3.92
CA GLU A 23 16.79 -0.37 4.52
C GLU A 23 16.78 -1.43 3.41
N GLU A 24 17.77 -2.32 3.44
CA GLU A 24 17.84 -3.47 2.54
C GLU A 24 16.51 -4.24 2.64
N GLU A 25 15.99 -4.74 1.51
CA GLU A 25 14.71 -5.45 1.47
C GLU A 25 14.70 -6.54 2.55
N PHE A 26 13.98 -6.27 3.64
CA PHE A 26 13.85 -7.21 4.74
C PHE A 26 12.88 -8.28 4.28
N HIS A 27 13.40 -9.45 3.93
CA HIS A 27 12.57 -10.62 3.79
C HIS A 27 11.99 -10.95 5.16
N GLU A 28 10.72 -10.57 5.35
CA GLU A 28 9.97 -10.99 6.53
C GLU A 28 10.12 -12.52 6.68
N PRO A 29 10.42 -13.01 7.88
CA PRO A 29 10.36 -14.44 8.14
C PRO A 29 8.98 -14.96 7.75
N GLU A 30 8.87 -16.22 7.35
CA GLU A 30 7.57 -16.84 7.03
C GLU A 30 6.61 -16.70 8.21
N LEU A 31 5.72 -15.69 8.15
CA LEU A 31 4.73 -15.42 9.18
C LEU A 31 3.62 -16.46 9.08
N LEU A 32 3.28 -17.08 10.21
CA LEU A 32 2.19 -18.03 10.28
C LEU A 32 0.86 -17.30 10.50
N GLU A 33 -0.25 -17.95 10.14
CA GLU A 33 -1.60 -17.42 10.40
C GLU A 33 -1.83 -17.14 11.90
N GLU A 34 -1.18 -17.91 12.77
CA GLU A 34 -1.24 -17.75 14.22
C GLU A 34 -0.61 -16.43 14.70
N ASP A 35 0.44 -15.93 14.03
CA ASP A 35 1.09 -14.66 14.38
C ASP A 35 0.14 -13.47 14.13
N TRP A 36 -0.59 -13.52 13.01
CA TRP A 36 -1.61 -12.52 12.68
C TRP A 36 -2.79 -12.54 13.65
N LEU A 37 -3.21 -13.72 14.09
CA LEU A 37 -4.28 -13.88 15.07
C LEU A 37 -3.86 -13.39 16.47
N GLU A 38 -2.59 -13.56 16.85
CA GLU A 38 -2.05 -13.02 18.09
C GLU A 38 -2.02 -11.48 18.04
N LEU A 39 -1.55 -10.90 16.93
CA LEU A 39 -1.54 -9.46 16.73
C LEU A 39 -2.96 -8.87 16.77
N ALA A 40 -3.93 -9.52 16.10
CA ALA A 40 -5.32 -9.07 16.09
C ALA A 40 -5.98 -9.08 17.48
N ARG A 41 -5.52 -9.96 18.39
CA ARG A 41 -5.96 -9.98 19.79
C ARG A 41 -5.40 -8.81 20.60
N GLN A 42 -4.33 -8.16 20.15
CA GLN A 42 -3.73 -6.99 20.78
C GLN A 42 -4.43 -5.68 20.37
N LEU A 43 -5.60 -5.73 19.72
CA LEU A 43 -6.40 -4.55 19.46
C LEU A 43 -6.55 -3.73 20.74
N PRO A 44 -6.48 -2.39 20.66
CA PRO A 44 -6.81 -1.56 21.81
C PRO A 44 -8.19 -1.97 22.32
N ASP A 45 -8.32 -2.30 23.60
CA ASP A 45 -9.59 -2.63 24.27
C ASP A 45 -10.61 -1.46 24.27
N CYS A 46 -10.35 -0.42 23.49
CA CYS A 46 -11.21 0.71 23.27
C CYS A 46 -11.43 0.94 21.76
N PRO A 47 -12.69 0.96 21.27
CA PRO A 47 -12.94 1.46 19.92
C PRO A 47 -12.49 2.92 19.83
N PRO A 48 -11.98 3.37 18.67
CA PRO A 48 -11.58 4.76 18.50
C PRO A 48 -12.78 5.66 18.76
N SER A 49 -12.60 6.67 19.60
CA SER A 49 -13.64 7.66 19.84
C SER A 49 -13.94 8.43 18.56
N GLN A 50 -15.15 8.98 18.44
CA GLN A 50 -15.51 9.84 17.30
C GLN A 50 -14.51 11.01 17.14
N GLU A 51 -13.97 11.52 18.25
CA GLU A 51 -12.92 12.54 18.29
C GLU A 51 -11.59 12.02 17.71
N ALA A 52 -11.17 10.80 18.04
CA ALA A 52 -9.98 10.18 17.46
C ALA A 52 -10.09 10.00 15.94
N ILE A 53 -11.29 9.65 15.44
CA ILE A 53 -11.55 9.53 13.99
C ILE A 53 -11.43 10.89 13.29
N TYR A 54 -11.98 11.96 13.87
CA TYR A 54 -11.89 13.30 13.28
C TYR A 54 -10.49 13.91 13.34
N LEU A 55 -9.64 13.44 14.25
CA LEU A 55 -8.25 13.84 14.39
C LEU A 55 -7.28 12.99 13.55
N LEU A 56 -7.78 11.99 12.80
CA LEU A 56 -6.96 11.24 11.85
C LEU A 56 -6.37 12.21 10.80
N GLY A 57 -5.04 12.23 10.73
CA GLY A 57 -4.29 13.15 9.87
C GLY A 57 -4.11 14.58 10.43
N ARG A 58 -4.56 14.85 11.66
CA ARG A 58 -4.39 16.14 12.36
C ARG A 58 -4.01 15.93 13.82
N ARG A 59 -2.93 15.18 14.07
CA ARG A 59 -2.46 14.99 15.44
C ARG A 59 -1.77 16.28 15.92
N ASP A 60 -2.04 16.66 17.16
CA ASP A 60 -1.40 17.84 17.77
C ASP A 60 0.13 17.76 17.74
N ILE A 61 0.69 16.55 17.82
CA ILE A 61 2.14 16.32 17.71
C ILE A 61 2.65 16.73 16.32
N ASP A 62 1.94 16.38 15.24
CA ASP A 62 2.31 16.70 13.86
C ASP A 62 2.24 18.22 13.61
N ILE A 63 1.26 18.89 14.22
CA ILE A 63 1.03 20.34 14.08
C ILE A 63 2.04 21.16 14.90
N ARG A 64 2.41 20.68 16.10
CA ARG A 64 3.35 21.38 16.98
C ARG A 64 4.81 21.13 16.62
N TYR A 65 5.11 20.11 15.83
CA TYR A 65 6.46 19.79 15.40
C TYR A 65 6.97 20.80 14.37
N ASP A 66 8.22 21.26 14.54
CA ASP A 66 8.88 22.12 13.56
C ASP A 66 9.45 21.27 12.41
N TRP A 67 8.72 21.23 11.30
CA TRP A 67 9.12 20.52 10.09
C TRP A 67 10.21 21.24 9.27
N THR A 68 10.57 22.48 9.63
CA THR A 68 11.55 23.29 8.87
C THR A 68 12.87 22.56 8.60
N PRO A 69 13.48 21.82 9.56
CA PRO A 69 14.72 21.08 9.32
C PRO A 69 14.62 19.95 8.28
N HIS A 70 13.42 19.48 7.97
CA HIS A 70 13.16 18.40 7.01
C HIS A 70 12.93 18.90 5.58
N VAL A 71 12.75 20.22 5.40
CA VAL A 71 12.52 20.82 4.08
C VAL A 71 13.77 20.65 3.22
N GLY A 72 13.59 20.11 2.01
CA GLY A 72 14.70 19.88 1.07
C GLY A 72 15.60 18.70 1.43
N ARG A 73 15.21 17.86 2.40
CA ARG A 73 15.88 16.59 2.71
C ARG A 73 16.03 15.71 1.46
N TYR A 74 14.94 15.59 0.71
CA TYR A 74 14.93 14.91 -0.59
C TYR A 74 15.11 15.93 -1.72
N ALA A 75 16.31 16.50 -1.82
CA ALA A 75 16.68 17.41 -2.91
C ALA A 75 17.11 16.69 -4.19
N ASP A 76 16.92 15.36 -4.27
CA ASP A 76 17.19 14.60 -5.48
C ASP A 76 16.44 15.24 -6.66
N PRO A 77 17.14 15.57 -7.77
CA PRO A 77 16.50 16.21 -8.91
C PRO A 77 15.32 15.42 -9.46
N GLY A 78 15.38 14.09 -9.41
CA GLY A 78 14.27 13.22 -9.79
C GLY A 78 13.07 13.37 -8.86
N ILE A 79 13.26 13.54 -7.55
CA ILE A 79 12.14 13.72 -6.60
C ILE A 79 11.49 15.08 -6.83
N VAL A 80 12.31 16.11 -7.01
CA VAL A 80 11.83 17.48 -7.26
C VAL A 80 11.15 17.61 -8.63
N GLN A 81 11.63 16.88 -9.65
CA GLN A 81 11.06 16.89 -11.00
C GLN A 81 9.89 15.89 -11.16
N GLY A 82 9.70 14.98 -10.20
CA GLY A 82 8.63 13.98 -10.20
C GLY A 82 8.96 12.69 -10.96
N ASP A 83 10.19 12.53 -11.43
CA ASP A 83 10.64 11.35 -12.20
C ASP A 83 11.40 10.31 -11.37
N TYR A 84 11.65 10.56 -10.08
CA TYR A 84 12.41 9.65 -9.21
C TYR A 84 11.84 8.23 -9.22
N TRP A 85 10.54 8.08 -8.96
CA TRP A 85 9.91 6.76 -8.89
C TRP A 85 9.91 6.05 -10.23
N ARG A 86 9.81 6.78 -11.35
CA ARG A 86 9.92 6.17 -12.69
C ARG A 86 11.30 5.55 -12.90
N HIS A 87 12.36 6.32 -12.64
CA HIS A 87 13.74 5.83 -12.76
C HIS A 87 14.03 4.71 -11.77
N PHE A 88 13.54 4.82 -10.54
CA PHE A 88 13.72 3.80 -9.51
C PHE A 88 13.05 2.47 -9.92
N ILE A 89 11.82 2.52 -10.43
CA ILE A 89 11.11 1.33 -10.95
C ILE A 89 11.85 0.71 -12.13
N GLU A 90 12.43 1.51 -13.03
CA GLU A 90 13.21 1.00 -14.16
C GLU A 90 14.52 0.32 -13.71
N GLN A 91 15.20 0.90 -12.72
CA GLN A 91 16.46 0.36 -12.16
C GLN A 91 16.23 -0.89 -11.31
N HIS A 92 15.10 -0.95 -10.59
CA HIS A 92 14.72 -2.04 -9.71
C HIS A 92 13.47 -2.76 -10.23
N ARG A 93 13.48 -3.09 -11.54
CA ARG A 93 12.33 -3.73 -12.17
C ARG A 93 12.08 -5.10 -11.56
N LEU A 94 11.09 -5.19 -10.67
CA LEU A 94 10.60 -6.45 -10.15
C LEU A 94 9.94 -7.24 -11.28
N TYR A 95 10.46 -8.43 -11.55
CA TYR A 95 9.78 -9.37 -12.44
C TYR A 95 8.62 -9.99 -11.66
N MET A 96 7.41 -9.48 -11.88
CA MET A 96 6.20 -10.09 -11.35
C MET A 96 5.98 -11.41 -12.10
N ASP A 97 6.30 -12.54 -11.46
CA ASP A 97 6.00 -13.87 -11.98
C ASP A 97 4.50 -14.14 -11.83
N VAL A 98 3.72 -13.68 -12.82
CA VAL A 98 2.30 -14.02 -12.88
C VAL A 98 2.17 -15.34 -13.63
N GLU A 99 1.58 -16.33 -12.96
CA GLU A 99 1.28 -17.63 -13.57
C GLU A 99 0.46 -17.44 -14.85
N ASP A 100 0.84 -18.17 -15.90
CA ASP A 100 0.18 -18.15 -17.20
C ASP A 100 -1.10 -19.00 -17.18
N LEU A 101 -2.23 -18.38 -16.85
CA LEU A 101 -3.52 -19.04 -16.70
C LEU A 101 -4.30 -19.03 -18.02
N PRO A 102 -4.85 -20.16 -18.50
CA PRO A 102 -5.65 -20.22 -19.73
C PRO A 102 -6.87 -19.28 -19.74
N LEU A 103 -7.27 -18.78 -20.91
CA LEU A 103 -8.39 -17.81 -21.02
C LEU A 103 -9.74 -18.38 -20.55
N ASP A 104 -9.95 -19.68 -20.66
CA ASP A 104 -11.14 -20.39 -20.19
C ASP A 104 -11.28 -20.41 -18.66
N VAL A 105 -10.19 -20.12 -17.92
CA VAL A 105 -10.24 -19.91 -16.46
C VAL A 105 -11.16 -18.75 -16.10
N ARG A 106 -11.37 -17.79 -17.00
CA ARG A 106 -12.36 -16.71 -16.81
C ARG A 106 -13.74 -17.29 -16.48
N ASP A 107 -14.12 -18.42 -17.07
CA ASP A 107 -15.45 -19.02 -16.95
C ASP A 107 -15.67 -19.77 -15.63
N THR A 108 -14.63 -19.94 -14.81
CA THR A 108 -14.73 -20.46 -13.45
C THR A 108 -15.03 -19.37 -12.41
N LEU A 109 -14.90 -18.09 -12.79
CA LEU A 109 -15.20 -16.96 -11.91
C LEU A 109 -16.69 -16.94 -11.55
N ASN A 110 -16.98 -16.65 -10.29
CA ASN A 110 -18.36 -16.43 -9.88
C ASN A 110 -18.91 -15.13 -10.51
N PRO A 111 -20.24 -14.91 -10.51
CA PRO A 111 -20.84 -13.76 -11.18
C PRO A 111 -20.29 -12.40 -10.72
N GLU A 112 -20.01 -12.22 -9.44
CA GLU A 112 -19.49 -10.96 -8.88
C GLU A 112 -18.04 -10.71 -9.31
N GLN A 113 -17.21 -11.75 -9.24
CA GLN A 113 -15.83 -11.72 -9.73
C GLN A 113 -15.78 -11.44 -11.23
N ARG A 114 -16.71 -12.03 -12.00
CA ARG A 114 -16.81 -11.84 -13.44
C ARG A 114 -17.13 -10.40 -13.82
N VAL A 115 -17.98 -9.71 -13.05
CA VAL A 115 -18.27 -8.29 -13.26
C VAL A 115 -17.01 -7.43 -13.09
N VAL A 116 -16.25 -7.65 -12.02
CA VAL A 116 -14.98 -6.92 -11.79
C VAL A 116 -14.00 -7.21 -12.93
N TYR A 117 -13.79 -8.48 -13.25
CA TYR A 117 -12.91 -8.91 -14.33
C TYR A 117 -13.27 -8.25 -15.67
N ASP A 118 -14.55 -8.32 -16.08
CA ASP A 118 -15.01 -7.78 -17.35
C ASP A 118 -14.88 -6.26 -17.41
N THR A 119 -15.03 -5.58 -16.28
CA THR A 119 -14.84 -4.12 -16.17
C THR A 119 -13.39 -3.73 -16.46
N PHE A 120 -12.42 -4.41 -15.85
CA PHE A 120 -11.00 -4.12 -16.09
C PHE A 120 -10.55 -4.47 -17.51
N ILE A 121 -10.94 -5.64 -18.03
CA ILE A 121 -10.59 -6.03 -19.41
C ILE A 121 -11.24 -5.09 -20.42
N GLY A 122 -12.51 -4.73 -20.24
CA GLY A 122 -13.20 -3.78 -21.10
C GLY A 122 -12.54 -2.41 -21.08
N HIS A 123 -12.15 -1.92 -19.90
CA HIS A 123 -11.39 -0.68 -19.77
C HIS A 123 -10.06 -0.74 -20.53
N PHE A 124 -9.26 -1.79 -20.32
CA PHE A 124 -7.99 -1.97 -21.01
C PHE A 124 -8.16 -2.00 -22.54
N GLN A 125 -9.13 -2.77 -23.04
CA GLN A 125 -9.42 -2.90 -24.46
C GLN A 125 -9.98 -1.61 -25.09
N SER A 126 -10.58 -0.72 -24.30
CA SER A 126 -11.06 0.57 -24.80
C SER A 126 -9.91 1.53 -25.17
N GLY A 127 -8.67 1.25 -24.73
CA GLY A 127 -7.53 2.14 -24.95
C GLY A 127 -7.61 3.46 -24.17
N SER A 128 -8.45 3.52 -23.14
CA SER A 128 -8.55 4.68 -22.26
C SER A 128 -7.23 4.97 -21.54
N GLU A 129 -6.77 6.21 -21.61
CA GLU A 129 -5.62 6.70 -20.83
C GLU A 129 -6.01 7.08 -19.39
N GLU A 130 -7.31 7.10 -19.07
CA GLU A 130 -7.79 7.38 -17.70
C GLU A 130 -7.49 6.20 -16.77
N GLN A 131 -7.13 6.50 -15.52
CA GLN A 131 -6.91 5.46 -14.53
C GLN A 131 -8.24 4.89 -14.03
N ILE A 132 -8.37 3.56 -14.04
CA ILE A 132 -9.48 2.86 -13.40
C ILE A 132 -9.12 2.47 -11.96
N LEU A 133 -9.99 2.82 -11.00
CA LEU A 133 -9.86 2.49 -9.58
C LEU A 133 -11.16 1.83 -9.11
N LEU A 134 -11.07 0.59 -8.62
CA LEU A 134 -12.21 -0.20 -8.16
C LEU A 134 -11.95 -0.75 -6.76
N HIS A 135 -12.85 -0.47 -5.83
CA HIS A 135 -12.84 -1.09 -4.51
C HIS A 135 -13.67 -2.38 -4.54
N VAL A 136 -12.99 -3.51 -4.37
CA VAL A 136 -13.61 -4.84 -4.36
C VAL A 136 -13.76 -5.30 -2.92
N ASP A 137 -14.96 -5.17 -2.38
CA ASP A 137 -15.29 -5.66 -1.04
C ASP A 137 -15.89 -7.08 -1.11
N GLY A 138 -15.56 -7.91 -0.13
CA GLY A 138 -16.11 -9.25 0.03
C GLY A 138 -15.52 -9.92 1.26
N GLY A 139 -16.29 -10.81 1.89
CA GLY A 139 -15.82 -11.57 3.06
C GLY A 139 -14.55 -12.39 2.80
N GLY A 140 -13.90 -12.86 3.86
CA GLY A 140 -12.81 -13.84 3.75
C GLY A 140 -13.28 -15.08 2.98
N GLY A 141 -12.41 -15.65 2.14
CA GLY A 141 -12.71 -16.86 1.38
C GLY A 141 -13.57 -16.68 0.11
N THR A 142 -13.97 -15.46 -0.26
CA THR A 142 -14.76 -15.22 -1.50
C THR A 142 -13.95 -15.31 -2.80
N GLY A 143 -12.68 -15.73 -2.74
CA GLY A 143 -11.84 -15.91 -3.93
C GLY A 143 -11.33 -14.62 -4.58
N LYS A 144 -11.31 -13.49 -3.86
CA LYS A 144 -10.77 -12.21 -4.37
C LYS A 144 -9.35 -12.34 -4.94
N SER A 145 -8.45 -13.02 -4.20
CA SER A 145 -7.08 -13.25 -4.66
C SER A 145 -7.01 -14.11 -5.92
N TYR A 146 -7.91 -15.10 -6.05
CA TYR A 146 -8.02 -15.92 -7.27
C TYR A 146 -8.44 -15.07 -8.47
N MET A 147 -9.48 -14.24 -8.32
CA MET A 147 -9.91 -13.30 -9.35
C MET A 147 -8.79 -12.34 -9.76
N ILE A 148 -8.05 -11.76 -8.80
CA ILE A 148 -6.90 -10.89 -9.08
C ILE A 148 -5.84 -11.64 -9.90
N LYS A 149 -5.54 -12.89 -9.54
CA LYS A 149 -4.58 -13.74 -10.27
C LYS A 149 -4.99 -13.97 -11.73
N VAL A 150 -6.26 -14.32 -11.97
CA VAL A 150 -6.81 -14.49 -13.33
C VAL A 150 -6.72 -13.18 -14.12
N LEU A 151 -7.13 -12.06 -13.50
CA LEU A 151 -7.09 -10.75 -14.12
C LEU A 151 -5.66 -10.34 -14.51
N SER A 152 -4.70 -10.46 -13.58
CA SER A 152 -3.30 -10.12 -13.84
C SER A 152 -2.70 -10.95 -14.96
N SER A 153 -2.96 -12.27 -14.98
CA SER A 153 -2.45 -13.17 -16.02
C SER A 153 -2.97 -12.77 -17.41
N HIS A 154 -4.27 -12.46 -17.50
CA HIS A 154 -4.88 -12.09 -18.78
C HIS A 154 -4.47 -10.69 -19.23
N LEU A 155 -4.32 -9.72 -18.33
CA LEU A 155 -3.81 -8.39 -18.65
C LEU A 155 -2.36 -8.45 -19.15
N GLN A 156 -1.51 -9.28 -18.55
CA GLN A 156 -0.12 -9.45 -18.99
C GLN A 156 0.00 -10.02 -20.40
N ARG A 157 -0.95 -10.85 -20.84
CA ARG A 157 -1.01 -11.32 -22.23
C ARG A 157 -1.52 -10.27 -23.21
N LEU A 158 -2.27 -9.28 -22.74
CA LEU A 158 -2.88 -8.24 -23.56
C LEU A 158 -2.02 -6.96 -23.66
N ALA A 159 -1.11 -6.74 -22.71
CA ALA A 159 -0.14 -5.64 -22.69
C ALA A 159 1.07 -5.89 -23.60
#